data_AF-A0A843IZ65-F1
#
_entry.id   AF-A0A843IZ65-F1
#
_cell.length_a   1.000
_cell.length_b   1.000
_cell.length_c   1.000
_cell.angle_alpha   90.00
_cell.angle_beta   90.00
_cell.angle_gamma   90.00
#
_symmetry.space_group_name_H-M   'P 1'
#
loop_
_entity.id
_entity.type
_entity.pdbx_description
1 polymer ?
#
loop_
_entity_poly.entity_id
_entity_poly.type
_entity_poly.pdbx_seq_one_letter_code
_entity_poly.pdbx_strand_id
1 'polypeptide(L)' 'MANQGASGVENADLPRTEWERLIDEWIFNERDRGILKRRLLDGITFERLAEEFDLSERHVKNIVYKGTDKIFKHI' A
#
# COMPACT_ATOMS: atom_id res chain seq x y z
N MET A 1 5.07 14.18 -28.64
CA MET A 1 5.62 14.29 -27.28
C MET A 1 5.00 13.19 -26.45
N ALA A 2 5.81 12.20 -26.06
CA ALA A 2 5.37 11.07 -25.24
C ALA A 2 5.37 11.50 -23.77
N ASN A 3 4.22 11.40 -23.09
CA ASN A 3 4.17 11.15 -21.66
C ASN A 3 2.74 10.87 -21.20
N GLN A 4 2.34 9.60 -21.10
CA GLN A 4 1.35 9.13 -20.12
C GLN A 4 1.71 7.68 -19.74
N GLY A 5 2.74 7.55 -18.91
CA GLY A 5 2.96 6.35 -18.11
C GLY A 5 2.15 6.47 -16.83
N ALA A 6 0.96 5.85 -16.82
CA ALA A 6 0.26 5.43 -15.62
C ALA A 6 -0.80 4.44 -16.10
N SER A 7 -0.48 3.15 -16.02
CA SER A 7 -1.48 2.09 -16.08
C SER A 7 -2.53 2.38 -15.00
N GLY A 8 -3.66 2.92 -15.44
CA GLY A 8 -4.84 3.13 -14.62
C GLY A 8 -5.32 1.78 -14.15
N VAL A 9 -4.98 1.42 -12.92
CA VAL A 9 -5.75 0.43 -12.19
C VAL A 9 -7.07 1.14 -11.91
N GLU A 10 -8.11 0.74 -12.63
CA GLU A 10 -9.49 1.09 -12.30
C GLU A 10 -9.64 0.83 -10.81
N ASN A 11 -9.83 1.90 -10.03
CA ASN A 11 -9.95 1.82 -8.59
C ASN A 11 -11.10 0.88 -8.30
N ALA A 12 -10.79 -0.37 -7.96
CA ALA A 12 -11.79 -1.29 -7.48
C ALA A 12 -12.34 -0.63 -6.20
N ASP A 13 -13.60 -0.22 -6.23
CA ASP A 13 -14.38 0.26 -5.08
C ASP A 13 -14.61 -0.90 -4.09
N LEU A 14 -13.53 -1.56 -3.69
CA LEU A 14 -13.56 -2.62 -2.72
C LEU A 14 -13.84 -2.01 -1.35
N PRO A 15 -14.75 -2.60 -0.57
CA PRO A 15 -14.98 -2.17 0.79
C PRO A 15 -13.71 -2.32 1.62
N ARG A 16 -13.56 -1.51 2.67
CA ARG A 16 -12.42 -1.54 3.58
C ARG A 16 -12.08 -2.97 4.06
N THR A 17 -13.09 -3.76 4.37
CA THR A 17 -12.93 -5.14 4.85
C THR A 17 -12.26 -6.06 3.83
N GLU A 18 -12.52 -5.86 2.54
CA GLU A 18 -11.93 -6.67 1.48
C GLU A 18 -10.46 -6.29 1.26
N TRP A 19 -10.14 -4.99 1.31
CA TRP A 19 -8.75 -4.54 1.35
C TRP A 19 -7.98 -5.08 2.55
N GLU A 20 -8.58 -5.03 3.75
CA GLU A 20 -7.97 -5.58 4.97
C GLU A 20 -7.66 -7.07 4.81
N ARG A 21 -8.62 -7.84 4.27
CA ARG A 21 -8.45 -9.26 3.98
C ARG A 21 -7.33 -9.53 2.99
N LEU A 22 -7.30 -8.82 1.86
CA LEU A 22 -6.25 -8.95 0.85
C LEU A 22 -4.86 -8.63 1.42
N ILE A 23 -4.75 -7.58 2.24
CA ILE A 23 -3.49 -7.23 2.91
C ILE A 23 -3.09 -8.35 3.88
N ASP A 24 -4.01 -8.84 4.71
CA ASP A 24 -3.72 -9.88 5.70
C ASP A 24 -3.35 -11.23 5.07
N GLU A 25 -3.97 -11.57 3.93
CA GLU A 25 -3.73 -12.81 3.20
C GLU A 25 -2.39 -12.80 2.45
N TRP A 26 -2.01 -11.68 1.84
CA TRP A 26 -0.85 -11.62 0.95
C TRP A 26 0.39 -10.98 1.56
N ILE A 27 0.29 -10.25 2.67
CA ILE A 27 1.42 -9.57 3.30
C ILE A 27 1.74 -10.23 4.64
N PHE A 28 2.75 -11.09 4.67
CA PHE A 28 3.07 -11.88 5.86
C PHE A 28 3.78 -11.09 6.96
N ASN A 29 4.46 -10.00 6.63
CA ASN A 29 5.11 -9.14 7.62
C ASN A 29 4.09 -8.22 8.29
N GLU A 30 3.98 -8.29 9.62
CA GLU A 30 3.00 -7.52 10.39
C GLU A 30 3.20 -6.00 10.31
N ARG A 31 4.46 -5.54 10.38
CA ARG A 31 4.77 -4.12 10.23
C ARG A 31 4.37 -3.63 8.85
N ASP A 32 4.68 -4.39 7.81
CA ASP A 32 4.34 -4.03 6.43
C ASP A 32 2.82 -4.02 6.21
N ARG A 33 2.08 -4.95 6.83
CA ARG A 33 0.60 -4.90 6.87
C ARG A 33 0.10 -3.62 7.51
N GLY A 34 0.65 -3.25 8.67
CA GLY A 34 0.29 -2.02 9.37
C GLY A 34 0.51 -0.78 8.49
N ILE A 35 1.68 -0.70 7.86
CA ILE A 35 2.02 0.39 6.92
C ILE A 35 1.03 0.45 5.76
N LEU A 36 0.70 -0.69 5.15
CA LEU A 36 -0.23 -0.74 4.02
C LEU A 36 -1.66 -0.39 4.42
N LYS A 37 -2.16 -0.88 5.56
CA LYS A 37 -3.50 -0.53 6.07
C LYS A 37 -3.61 0.96 6.33
N ARG A 38 -2.64 1.55 7.05
CA ARG A 38 -2.60 3.00 7.30
C ARG A 38 -2.52 3.81 6.01
N ARG A 39 -1.74 3.35 5.02
CA ARG A 39 -1.56 4.09 3.76
C ARG A 39 -2.80 4.01 2.87
N LEU A 40 -3.30 2.79 2.64
CA LEU A 40 -4.33 2.52 1.64
C LEU A 40 -5.74 2.79 2.18
N LEU A 41 -5.97 2.55 3.48
CA LEU A 41 -7.30 2.69 4.09
C LEU A 41 -7.50 4.02 4.81
N ASP A 42 -6.45 4.52 5.46
CA ASP A 42 -6.52 5.75 6.28
C ASP A 42 -5.86 6.96 5.59
N GLY A 43 -5.19 6.78 4.44
CA GLY A 43 -4.61 7.86 3.64
C GLY A 43 -3.38 8.53 4.26
N ILE A 44 -2.74 7.93 5.27
CA ILE A 44 -1.60 8.52 5.98
C ILE A 44 -0.42 8.76 5.03
N THR A 45 0.31 9.88 5.21
CA THR A 45 1.45 10.25 4.36
C THR A 45 2.70 9.41 4.67
N PHE A 46 3.66 9.35 3.74
CA PHE A 46 4.87 8.54 3.93
C PHE A 46 5.75 9.04 5.08
N GLU A 47 5.76 10.35 5.32
CA GLU A 47 6.51 11.01 6.39
C GLU A 47 5.95 10.60 7.76
N ARG A 48 4.63 10.64 7.92
CA ARG A 48 3.95 10.20 9.15
C ARG A 48 4.15 8.71 9.42
N LEU A 49 4.12 7.87 8.38
CA LEU A 49 4.39 6.43 8.51
C LEU A 49 5.85 6.16 8.87
N ALA A 50 6.78 6.94 8.32
CA ALA A 50 8.20 6.84 8.66
C ALA A 50 8.42 7.13 10.15
N GLU A 51 7.79 8.17 10.69
CA GLU A 51 7.79 8.49 12.11
C GLU A 51 7.09 7.41 12.96
N GLU A 52 5.89 6.96 12.58
CA GLU A 52 5.10 5.98 13.34
C GLU A 52 5.78 4.61 13.46
N PHE A 53 6.48 4.18 12.40
CA PHE A 53 7.10 2.85 12.32
C PHE A 53 8.62 2.85 12.50
N ASP A 54 9.23 3.99 12.85
CA ASP A 54 10.68 4.18 13.02
C ASP A 54 11.49 3.70 11.79
N LEU A 55 11.09 4.19 10.62
CA LEU A 55 11.69 3.86 9.32
C LEU A 55 12.05 5.13 8.56
N SER A 56 12.94 5.02 7.56
CA SER A 56 13.09 6.10 6.58
C SER A 56 11.91 6.11 5.62
N GLU A 57 11.50 7.31 5.16
CA GLU A 57 10.46 7.45 4.13
C GLU A 57 10.70 6.60 2.89
N ARG A 58 11.98 6.47 2.47
CA ARG A 58 12.37 5.63 1.35
C ARG A 58 12.02 4.16 1.60
N HIS A 59 12.24 3.67 2.82
CA HIS A 59 11.91 2.30 3.18
C HIS A 59 10.38 2.11 3.19
N VAL A 60 9.63 3.05 3.76
CA VAL A 60 8.15 3.02 3.73
C VAL A 60 7.63 3.00 2.29
N LYS A 61 8.14 3.87 1.42
CA LYS A 61 7.78 3.90 -0.01
C LYS A 61 8.05 2.55 -0.68
N ASN A 62 9.21 1.94 -0.43
CA ASN A 62 9.53 0.61 -0.96
C ASN A 62 8.56 -0.47 -0.47
N ILE A 63 8.18 -0.44 0.81
CA ILE A 63 7.20 -1.38 1.39
C ILE A 63 5.85 -1.19 0.70
N VAL A 64 5.37 0.06 0.60
CA VAL A 64 4.08 0.37 -0.02
C VAL A 64 4.06 -0.08 -1.47
N TYR A 65 5.05 0.29 -2.29
CA TYR A 65 5.07 -0.09 -3.71
C TYR A 65 5.13 -1.60 -3.93
N LYS A 66 5.96 -2.32 -3.16
CA LYS A 66 6.04 -3.79 -3.26
C LYS A 66 4.75 -4.46 -2.77
N GLY A 67 4.14 -3.91 -1.72
CA GLY A 67 2.90 -4.42 -1.16
C GLY A 67 1.73 -4.22 -2.11
N THR A 68 1.58 -3.02 -2.69
CA THR A 68 0.54 -2.74 -3.68
C THR A 68 0.71 -3.57 -4.94
N ASP A 69 1.93 -3.73 -5.46
CA ASP A 69 2.20 -4.59 -6.63
C ASP A 69 1.83 -6.06 -6.34
N LYS A 70 2.01 -6.52 -5.10
CA LYS A 70 1.60 -7.86 -4.70
C LYS A 70 0.08 -7.97 -4.62
N ILE A 71 -0.59 -7.05 -3.94
CA ILE A 71 -2.05 -7.08 -3.73
C ILE A 71 -2.79 -6.94 -5.06
N PHE A 72 -2.36 -6.03 -5.95
CA PHE A 72 -3.02 -5.78 -7.22
C PHE A 72 -2.93 -6.95 -8.21
N LYS A 73 -2.08 -7.96 -7.96
CA LYS A 73 -2.10 -9.21 -8.75
C LYS A 73 -3.28 -10.12 -8.41
N HIS A 74 -4.05 -9.77 -7.38
CA HIS A 74 -5.19 -10.54 -6.88
C HIS A 74 -6.52 -9.79 -7.00
N ILE A 75 -6.52 -8.64 -7.70
CA ILE A 75 -7.68 -7.82 -8.05
C ILE A 75 -7.78 -7.82 -9.58
#